data_AF-A0AAW2KBK5-F1
#
_entry.id   AF-A0AAW2KBK5-F1
#
_cell.length_a   1.000
_cell.length_b   1.000
_cell.length_c   1.000
_cell.angle_alpha   90.00
_cell.angle_beta   90.00
_cell.angle_gamma   90.00
#
_symmetry.space_group_name_H-M   'P 1'
#
loop_
_entity.id
_entity.type
_entity.pdbx_description
1 polymer ?
#
loop_
_entity_poly.entity_id
_entity_poly.type
_entity_poly.pdbx_seq_one_letter_code
_entity_poly.pdbx_strand_id
1 'polypeptide(L)'
;MAAIGSFQESRSLFLHQFASSRKLRKTELSSFAVRQKDNEPLKEYLQKFNTAALKVPSATQEVKACAFSHGLLDGDFFKSLAKKFVSKFDALLVGAAKYINMEDAQAAKKESRGKKRKEVKEEAPSKKPRNEFREKKAPYQE
;
A
#
# COMPACT_ATOMS: atom_id res chain seq x y z
N MET A 1 -45.96 -17.60 35.15
CA MET A 1 -44.80 -17.32 36.02
C MET A 1 -43.68 -18.26 35.60
N ALA A 2 -42.60 -17.77 34.99
CA ALA A 2 -41.48 -18.62 34.61
C ALA A 2 -40.70 -18.98 35.89
N ALA A 3 -40.70 -20.25 36.26
CA ALA A 3 -39.89 -20.76 37.35
C ALA A 3 -38.41 -20.59 36.98
N ILE A 4 -37.63 -20.00 37.90
CA ILE A 4 -36.17 -19.97 37.76
C ILE A 4 -35.71 -21.41 37.94
N GLY A 5 -35.29 -22.05 36.85
CA GLY A 5 -34.69 -23.37 36.88
C GLY A 5 -33.52 -23.43 37.85
N SER A 6 -33.17 -24.64 38.28
CA SER A 6 -32.11 -24.89 39.26
C SER A 6 -30.82 -24.12 38.94
N PHE A 7 -29.96 -23.88 39.95
CA PHE A 7 -28.70 -23.18 39.76
C PHE A 7 -27.84 -23.77 38.61
N GLN A 8 -27.92 -25.09 38.39
CA GLN A 8 -27.23 -25.75 37.28
C GLN A 8 -27.80 -25.36 35.90
N GLU A 9 -29.11 -25.22 35.77
CA GLU A 9 -29.76 -24.79 34.53
C GLU A 9 -29.44 -23.33 34.21
N SER A 10 -29.50 -22.47 35.23
CA SER A 10 -29.12 -21.05 35.10
C SER A 10 -27.65 -20.90 34.71
N ARG A 11 -26.76 -21.70 35.30
CA ARG A 11 -25.34 -21.75 34.96
C ARG A 11 -25.11 -22.23 33.53
N SER A 12 -25.83 -23.27 33.09
CA SER A 12 -25.73 -23.78 31.72
C SER A 12 -26.19 -22.75 30.70
N LEU A 13 -27.33 -22.09 30.94
CA LEU A 13 -27.88 -21.06 30.07
C LEU A 13 -26.97 -19.83 30.02
N PHE A 14 -26.42 -19.41 31.16
CA PHE A 14 -25.42 -18.35 31.24
C PHE A 14 -24.16 -18.71 30.44
N LEU A 15 -23.60 -19.91 30.62
CA LEU A 15 -22.41 -20.34 29.89
C LEU A 15 -22.66 -20.45 28.39
N HIS A 16 -23.84 -20.91 27.99
CA HIS A 16 -24.25 -20.96 26.59
C HIS A 16 -24.35 -19.54 26.00
N GLN A 17 -25.03 -18.62 26.70
CA GLN A 17 -25.18 -17.24 26.26
C GLN A 17 -23.85 -16.48 26.28
N PHE A 18 -22.99 -16.76 27.26
CA PHE A 18 -21.65 -16.20 27.39
C PHE A 18 -20.70 -16.70 26.30
N ALA A 19 -20.72 -18.01 25.99
CA ALA A 19 -19.93 -18.58 24.90
C ALA A 19 -20.40 -18.08 23.54
N SER A 20 -21.71 -17.96 23.32
CA SER A 20 -22.30 -17.41 22.10
C SER A 20 -22.01 -15.91 21.94
N SER A 21 -22.09 -15.11 23.01
CA SER A 21 -21.77 -13.68 22.97
C SER A 21 -20.27 -13.41 22.75
N ARG A 22 -19.37 -14.23 23.29
CA ARG A 22 -17.93 -14.16 22.98
C ARG A 22 -17.63 -14.45 21.51
N LYS A 23 -18.40 -15.32 20.86
CA LYS A 23 -18.29 -15.56 19.41
C LYS A 23 -18.85 -14.42 18.56
N LEU A 24 -19.76 -13.61 19.12
CA LEU A 24 -20.58 -12.64 18.39
C LEU A 24 -20.11 -11.19 18.47
N ARG A 25 -19.04 -10.86 19.19
CA ARG A 25 -18.54 -9.47 19.30
C ARG A 25 -17.31 -9.25 18.42
N LYS A 26 -17.43 -9.57 17.13
CA LYS A 26 -16.51 -9.02 16.11
C LYS A 26 -17.06 -7.65 15.73
N THR A 27 -16.40 -6.57 16.13
CA THR A 27 -16.73 -5.22 15.64
C THR A 27 -16.74 -5.26 14.10
N GLU A 28 -17.67 -4.57 13.43
CA GLU A 28 -17.72 -4.57 11.96
C GLU A 28 -16.37 -4.19 11.32
N LEU A 29 -15.64 -3.27 11.96
CA LEU A 29 -14.25 -2.92 11.63
C LEU A 29 -13.26 -4.08 11.80
N SER A 30 -13.40 -4.91 12.83
CA SER A 30 -12.55 -6.10 13.05
C SER A 30 -12.78 -7.21 12.03
N SER A 31 -13.91 -7.17 11.31
CA SER A 31 -14.18 -8.06 10.18
C SER A 31 -13.21 -7.78 9.02
N PHE A 32 -12.77 -6.52 8.89
CA PHE A 32 -11.73 -6.10 7.96
C PHE A 32 -10.35 -6.24 8.60
N ALA A 33 -9.88 -7.47 8.77
CA ALA A 33 -8.52 -7.75 9.26
C ALA A 33 -7.44 -7.57 8.16
N VAL A 34 -7.57 -6.55 7.30
CA VAL A 34 -6.65 -6.29 6.19
C VAL A 34 -5.76 -5.10 6.53
N ARG A 35 -4.46 -5.35 6.61
CA ARG A 35 -3.42 -4.33 6.78
C ARG A 35 -2.50 -4.29 5.57
N GLN A 36 -2.08 -3.09 5.19
CA GLN A 36 -1.01 -2.85 4.24
C GLN A 36 0.33 -3.20 4.88
N LYS A 37 1.19 -3.92 4.16
CA LYS A 37 2.55 -4.28 4.63
C LYS A 37 3.59 -3.26 4.17
N ASP A 38 4.74 -3.17 4.84
CA ASP A 38 5.74 -2.10 4.61
C ASP A 38 6.27 -1.98 3.18
N ASN A 39 6.26 -3.08 2.43
CA ASN A 39 6.69 -3.14 1.02
C ASN A 39 5.54 -3.44 0.06
N GLU A 40 4.30 -3.27 0.50
CA GLU A 40 3.12 -3.54 -0.32
C GLU A 40 2.62 -2.25 -0.99
N PRO A 41 2.61 -2.20 -2.34
CA PRO A 41 2.07 -1.05 -3.05
C PRO A 41 0.57 -0.91 -2.79
N LEU A 42 0.05 0.32 -2.91
CA LEU A 42 -1.35 0.62 -2.59
C LEU A 42 -2.33 -0.23 -3.41
N LYS A 43 -1.95 -0.59 -4.64
CA LYS A 43 -2.72 -1.44 -5.56
C LYS A 43 -2.98 -2.84 -5.00
N GLU A 44 -1.95 -3.49 -4.47
CA GLU A 44 -2.05 -4.84 -3.89
C GLU A 44 -2.89 -4.81 -2.61
N TYR A 45 -2.67 -3.80 -1.77
CA TYR A 45 -3.49 -3.59 -0.58
C TYR A 45 -4.97 -3.42 -0.93
N LEU A 46 -5.27 -2.56 -1.91
CA LEU A 46 -6.64 -2.30 -2.37
C LEU A 46 -7.31 -3.58 -2.88
N GLN A 47 -6.60 -4.43 -3.62
CA GLN A 47 -7.12 -5.72 -4.07
C GLN A 47 -7.50 -6.63 -2.90
N LYS A 48 -6.60 -6.81 -1.91
CA LYS A 48 -6.91 -7.61 -0.71
C LYS A 48 -8.08 -7.02 0.07
N PHE A 49 -8.13 -5.71 0.21
CA PHE A 49 -9.22 -5.02 0.89
C PHE A 49 -10.55 -5.27 0.19
N ASN A 50 -10.60 -5.15 -1.14
CA ASN A 50 -11.80 -5.46 -1.92
C ASN A 50 -12.24 -6.91 -1.74
N THR A 51 -11.31 -7.88 -1.77
CA THR A 51 -11.64 -9.29 -1.50
C THR A 51 -12.22 -9.49 -0.10
N ALA A 52 -11.72 -8.77 0.91
CA ALA A 52 -12.29 -8.82 2.26
C ALA A 52 -13.66 -8.12 2.33
N ALA A 53 -13.84 -6.99 1.63
CA ALA A 53 -15.10 -6.26 1.59
C ALA A 53 -16.24 -7.08 0.99
N LEU A 54 -15.96 -7.92 -0.01
CA LEU A 54 -16.94 -8.85 -0.58
C LEU A 54 -17.45 -9.89 0.44
N LYS A 55 -16.67 -10.21 1.47
CA LYS A 55 -17.08 -11.14 2.54
C LYS A 55 -17.98 -10.45 3.58
N VAL A 56 -18.09 -9.12 3.54
CA VAL A 56 -18.88 -8.32 4.48
C VAL A 56 -19.81 -7.38 3.69
N PRO A 57 -20.76 -7.93 2.90
CA PRO A 57 -21.63 -7.11 2.05
C PRO A 57 -22.54 -6.17 2.85
N SER A 58 -22.84 -6.50 4.11
CA SER A 58 -23.66 -5.70 5.02
C SER A 58 -22.97 -4.45 5.57
N ALA A 59 -21.65 -4.30 5.40
CA ALA A 59 -20.93 -3.13 5.92
C ALA A 59 -21.30 -1.86 5.14
N THR A 60 -21.59 -0.78 5.86
CA THR A 60 -21.89 0.52 5.27
C THR A 60 -20.66 1.13 4.60
N GLN A 61 -20.86 2.16 3.77
CA GLN A 61 -19.75 2.85 3.11
C GLN A 61 -18.80 3.50 4.12
N GLU A 62 -19.33 4.03 5.22
CA GLU A 62 -18.55 4.66 6.29
C GLU A 62 -17.66 3.64 7.00
N VAL A 63 -18.21 2.45 7.30
CA VAL A 63 -17.45 1.35 7.91
C VAL A 63 -16.34 0.87 6.99
N LYS A 64 -16.61 0.75 5.68
CA LYS A 64 -15.60 0.40 4.67
C LYS A 64 -14.51 1.48 4.57
N ALA A 65 -14.87 2.76 4.57
CA ALA A 65 -13.91 3.86 4.55
C ALA A 65 -13.02 3.86 5.80
N CYS A 66 -13.62 3.73 6.98
CA CYS A 66 -12.90 3.68 8.25
C CYS A 66 -11.97 2.46 8.33
N ALA A 67 -12.46 1.27 7.93
CA ALA A 67 -11.65 0.05 7.86
C ALA A 67 -10.47 0.18 6.89
N PHE A 68 -10.71 0.78 5.72
CA PHE A 68 -9.66 1.01 4.74
C PHE A 68 -8.59 1.96 5.29
N SER A 69 -9.00 3.11 5.84
CA SER A 69 -8.07 4.09 6.41
C SER A 69 -7.27 3.51 7.58
N HIS A 70 -7.88 2.71 8.46
CA HIS A 70 -7.17 2.03 9.56
C HIS A 70 -6.24 0.91 9.11
N GLY A 71 -6.46 0.33 7.93
CA GLY A 71 -5.63 -0.72 7.37
C GLY A 71 -4.45 -0.20 6.56
N LEU A 72 -4.42 1.09 6.21
CA LEU A 72 -3.29 1.72 5.51
C LEU A 72 -2.06 1.83 6.42
N LEU A 73 -0.89 1.85 5.78
CA LEU A 73 0.33 2.31 6.44
C LEU A 73 0.38 3.84 6.50
N ASP A 74 1.19 4.37 7.41
CA ASP A 74 1.49 5.79 7.58
C ASP A 74 2.37 6.38 6.45
N GLY A 75 2.07 5.97 5.22
CA GLY A 75 2.72 6.43 4.00
C GLY A 75 2.13 7.72 3.43
N ASP A 76 2.63 8.12 2.28
CA ASP A 76 2.25 9.39 1.65
C ASP A 76 0.79 9.43 1.25
N PHE A 77 0.20 8.28 0.88
CA PHE A 77 -1.22 8.20 0.60
C PHE A 77 -2.08 8.49 1.83
N PHE A 78 -1.79 7.85 2.98
CA PHE A 78 -2.48 8.12 4.24
C PHE A 78 -2.38 9.58 4.67
N LYS A 79 -1.18 10.18 4.57
CA LYS A 79 -0.96 11.61 4.83
C LYS A 79 -1.77 12.50 3.88
N SER A 80 -1.96 12.09 2.64
CA SER A 80 -2.78 12.83 1.67
C SER A 80 -4.27 12.80 2.02
N LEU A 81 -4.75 11.70 2.58
CA LEU A 81 -6.12 11.56 3.09
C LEU A 81 -6.33 12.41 4.35
N ALA A 82 -5.35 12.50 5.24
CA ALA A 82 -5.46 13.37 6.41
C ALA A 82 -5.59 14.86 6.03
N LYS A 83 -4.94 15.28 4.93
CA LYS A 83 -4.99 16.67 4.43
C LYS A 83 -6.29 17.04 3.72
N LYS A 84 -6.91 16.07 3.04
CA LYS A 84 -8.19 16.27 2.35
C LYS A 84 -9.23 15.50 3.13
N PHE A 85 -10.08 16.16 3.92
CA PHE A 85 -11.12 15.47 4.67
C PHE A 85 -12.01 14.63 3.72
N VAL A 86 -11.70 13.34 3.58
CA VAL A 86 -12.43 12.42 2.71
C VAL A 86 -13.37 11.60 3.58
N SER A 87 -14.65 11.99 3.59
CA SER A 87 -15.68 11.30 4.38
C SER A 87 -16.37 10.14 3.65
N LYS A 88 -16.24 10.08 2.31
CA LYS A 88 -16.93 9.09 1.46
C LYS A 88 -15.97 8.06 0.88
N PHE A 89 -16.35 6.79 0.96
CA PHE A 89 -15.56 5.68 0.43
C PHE A 89 -15.26 5.81 -1.06
N ASP A 90 -16.23 6.25 -1.87
CA ASP A 90 -16.03 6.42 -3.32
C ASP A 90 -14.96 7.48 -3.63
N ALA A 91 -14.94 8.58 -2.88
CA ALA A 91 -13.91 9.61 -3.03
C ALA A 91 -12.52 9.09 -2.62
N LEU A 92 -12.46 8.21 -1.63
CA LEU A 92 -11.24 7.53 -1.21
C LEU A 92 -10.73 6.60 -2.31
N LEU A 93 -11.61 5.84 -2.97
CA LEU A 93 -11.24 4.96 -4.10
C LEU A 93 -10.72 5.76 -5.30
N VAL A 94 -11.34 6.90 -5.62
CA VAL A 94 -10.85 7.81 -6.67
C VAL A 94 -9.46 8.35 -6.31
N GLY A 95 -9.23 8.69 -5.04
CA GLY A 95 -7.91 9.08 -4.54
C GLY A 95 -6.88 7.97 -4.69
N ALA A 96 -7.23 6.75 -4.30
CA ALA A 96 -6.36 5.58 -4.40
C ALA A 96 -5.97 5.30 -5.85
N ALA A 97 -6.93 5.34 -6.78
CA ALA A 97 -6.66 5.14 -8.21
C ALA A 97 -5.68 6.18 -8.77
N LYS A 98 -5.85 7.46 -8.41
CA LYS A 98 -4.92 8.53 -8.81
C LYS A 98 -3.51 8.30 -8.26
N TYR A 99 -3.42 7.86 -7.01
CA TYR A 99 -2.13 7.59 -6.37
C TYR A 99 -1.43 6.38 -7.00
N ILE A 100 -2.15 5.29 -7.26
CA ILE A 100 -1.63 4.11 -7.96
C ILE A 100 -1.06 4.48 -9.34
N ASN A 101 -1.80 5.27 -10.13
CA ASN A 101 -1.32 5.73 -11.43
C ASN A 101 -0.04 6.56 -11.32
N MET A 102 0.10 7.35 -10.25
CA MET A 102 1.31 8.12 -9.98
C MET A 102 2.49 7.21 -9.60
N GLU A 103 2.28 6.21 -8.74
CA GLU A 103 3.29 5.20 -8.37
C GLU A 103 3.77 4.42 -9.60
N ASP A 104 2.84 3.93 -10.43
CA ASP A 104 3.15 3.20 -11.66
C ASP A 104 3.96 4.08 -12.63
N ALA A 105 3.58 5.36 -12.80
CA ALA A 105 4.33 6.30 -13.64
C ALA A 105 5.73 6.60 -13.09
N GLN A 106 5.91 6.66 -11.76
CA GLN A 106 7.23 6.80 -11.15
C GLN A 106 8.10 5.56 -11.35
N ALA A 107 7.51 4.37 -11.22
CA ALA A 107 8.21 3.10 -11.47
C ALA A 107 8.71 3.01 -12.92
N ALA A 108 7.86 3.34 -13.90
CA ALA A 108 8.23 3.34 -15.33
C ALA A 108 9.37 4.34 -15.65
N LYS A 109 9.37 5.52 -15.01
CA LYS A 109 10.46 6.51 -15.13
C LYS A 109 11.79 6.01 -14.54
N LYS A 110 11.75 5.24 -13.45
CA LYS A 110 12.97 4.63 -12.87
C LYS A 110 13.53 3.54 -13.78
N GLU A 111 12.66 2.71 -14.37
CA GLU A 111 13.08 1.63 -15.26
C GLU A 111 13.75 2.16 -16.54
N SER A 112 13.16 3.17 -17.18
CA SER A 112 13.73 3.82 -18.37
C SER A 112 15.08 4.48 -18.10
N ARG A 113 15.26 5.13 -16.95
CA ARG A 113 16.57 5.67 -16.52
C ARG A 113 17.60 4.58 -16.22
N GLY A 114 17.16 3.43 -15.70
CA GLY A 114 18.01 2.27 -15.44
C GLY A 114 18.52 1.62 -16.73
N LYS A 115 17.67 1.48 -17.75
CA LYS A 115 18.05 1.00 -19.10
C LYS A 115 19.06 1.92 -19.77
N LYS A 116 18.81 3.24 -19.75
CA LYS A 116 19.73 4.24 -20.32
C LYS A 116 21.12 4.25 -19.66
N ARG A 117 21.20 3.94 -18.35
CA ARG A 117 22.49 3.81 -17.64
C ARG A 117 23.24 2.51 -17.93
N LYS A 118 22.54 1.44 -18.34
CA LYS A 118 23.18 0.18 -18.75
C LYS A 118 23.71 0.26 -20.18
N GLU A 119 22.95 0.82 -21.13
CA GLU A 119 23.42 1.04 -22.50
C GLU A 119 24.66 1.93 -22.58
N VAL A 120 24.71 3.04 -21.81
CA VAL A 120 25.89 3.94 -21.81
C VAL A 120 27.15 3.29 -21.20
N LYS A 121 27.01 2.21 -20.42
CA LYS A 121 28.15 1.49 -19.84
C LYS A 121 28.72 0.39 -20.74
N GLU A 122 27.96 -0.11 -21.72
CA GLU A 122 28.44 -1.11 -22.70
C GLU A 122 29.08 -0.46 -23.95
N GLU A 123 28.78 0.80 -24.25
CA GLU A 123 29.33 1.52 -25.42
C GLU A 123 30.47 2.50 -25.11
N ALA A 124 31.24 2.32 -24.03
CA ALA A 124 32.45 3.13 -23.81
C ALA A 124 33.66 2.47 -24.51
N PRO A 125 34.16 2.98 -25.66
CA PRO A 125 35.40 2.47 -26.22
C PRO A 125 36.56 2.91 -25.32
N SER A 126 37.33 1.93 -24.85
CA SER A 126 38.57 2.13 -24.12
C SER A 126 39.58 2.89 -24.99
N LYS A 127 39.60 4.22 -24.91
CA LYS A 127 40.67 5.04 -25.51
C LYS A 127 41.81 5.19 -24.50
N LYS A 128 42.80 4.31 -24.62
CA LYS A 128 44.14 4.45 -24.03
C LYS A 128 44.87 5.68 -24.61
N PRO A 129 45.90 6.21 -23.90
CA PRO A 129 46.19 7.64 -23.92
C PRO A 129 47.12 8.10 -25.06
N ARG A 130 46.82 9.33 -25.47
CA ARG A 130 47.61 10.36 -26.14
C ARG A 130 49.13 10.34 -25.85
N ASN A 131 49.95 10.12 -26.87
CA ASN A 131 50.93 11.09 -27.43
C ASN A 131 52.01 10.36 -28.22
N GLU A 132 52.09 10.59 -29.53
CA GLU A 132 53.35 10.62 -30.29
C GLU A 132 53.08 11.17 -31.69
N PHE A 133 53.29 12.47 -31.89
CA PHE A 133 53.65 13.01 -33.19
C PHE A 133 54.68 14.11 -32.98
N ARG A 134 55.93 13.71 -33.18
CA ARG A 134 57.11 14.53 -33.42
C ARG A 134 56.93 15.22 -34.77
N GLU A 135 57.10 16.54 -34.83
CA GLU A 135 58.15 17.16 -35.65
C GLU A 135 58.12 18.70 -35.70
N LYS A 136 59.33 19.24 -35.50
CA LYS A 136 59.97 20.39 -36.18
C LYS A 136 59.45 21.80 -35.91
N LYS A 137 60.25 22.55 -35.14
CA LYS A 137 60.66 23.90 -35.52
C LYS A 137 62.17 24.08 -35.34
N ALA A 138 62.87 24.37 -36.44
CA ALA A 138 64.23 24.87 -36.43
C ALA A 138 64.21 26.36 -36.01
N PRO A 139 65.22 26.87 -35.29
CA PRO A 139 65.29 28.28 -34.94
C PRO A 139 65.93 29.08 -36.09
N TYR A 140 65.26 30.14 -36.54
CA TYR A 140 65.92 31.26 -37.18
C TYR A 140 66.08 32.35 -36.13
N GLN A 141 67.32 32.78 -35.88
CA GLN A 141 67.63 34.12 -35.40
C GLN A 141 68.81 34.68 -36.21
N GLU A 142 68.72 35.99 -36.42
CA GLU A 142 69.40 36.87 -37.37
C GLU A 142 70.93 36.92 -37.29
#